data_AF-A0A7S1N215-F1
#
_entry.id   AF-A0A7S1N215-F1
#
_cell.length_a   1.000
_cell.length_b   1.000
_cell.length_c   1.000
_cell.angle_alpha   90.00
_cell.angle_beta   90.00
_cell.angle_gamma   90.00
#
_symmetry.space_group_name_H-M   'P 1'
#
loop_
_entity.id
_entity.type
_entity.pdbx_description
1 polymer ?
#
loop_
_entity_poly.entity_id
_entity_poly.type
_entity_poly.pdbx_seq_one_letter_code
_entity_poly.pdbx_strand_id
1 'polypeptide(L)'
;MPREWILTVTLAMLFLVQVTGLHFFAVGDWGCDCINQQHVARSMGQLGSQRPIDFVIGLGDHFYQTRFGNGISTVHDARFRLTFESVYSSPALQTRWYNILGNHDWGGNVSAYLAYTQRSSRWYQPHFYWGETLKV
;
A
#
# COMPACT_ATOMS: atom_id res chain seq x y z
N MET A 1 49.28 -11.65 40.28
CA MET A 1 48.56 -12.37 39.21
C MET A 1 47.45 -11.46 38.71
N PRO A 2 47.46 -10.96 37.46
CA PRO A 2 46.31 -10.27 36.90
C PRO A 2 45.34 -11.27 36.27
N ARG A 3 44.04 -11.08 36.51
CA ARG A 3 42.96 -11.84 35.87
C ARG A 3 42.54 -11.10 34.60
N GLU A 4 42.59 -11.79 33.49
CA GLU A 4 42.18 -11.29 32.18
C GLU A 4 40.77 -11.82 31.90
N TRP A 5 39.82 -10.91 31.62
CA TRP A 5 38.46 -11.27 31.24
C TRP A 5 38.40 -11.40 29.72
N ILE A 6 38.25 -12.63 29.23
CA ILE A 6 38.00 -12.90 27.82
C ILE A 6 36.53 -12.59 27.55
N LEU A 7 36.27 -11.52 26.80
CA LEU A 7 34.95 -11.23 26.21
C LEU A 7 34.75 -12.17 25.02
N THR A 8 33.91 -13.19 25.20
CA THR A 8 33.48 -14.05 24.09
C THR A 8 32.48 -13.27 23.23
N VAL A 9 32.93 -12.71 22.11
CA VAL A 9 32.04 -12.17 21.07
C VAL A 9 31.53 -13.33 20.23
N THR A 10 30.30 -13.77 20.49
CA THR A 10 29.63 -14.76 19.63
C THR A 10 29.17 -14.05 18.35
N LEU A 11 29.97 -14.17 17.29
CA LEU A 11 29.59 -13.76 15.94
C LEU A 11 28.60 -14.78 15.37
N ALA A 12 27.30 -14.57 15.57
CA ALA A 12 26.28 -15.33 14.88
C ALA A 12 26.36 -14.98 13.38
N MET A 13 26.88 -15.90 12.58
CA MET A 13 26.81 -15.80 11.11
C MET A 13 25.34 -15.86 10.70
N LEU A 14 24.76 -14.68 10.49
CA LEU A 14 23.47 -14.52 9.87
C LEU A 14 23.64 -14.84 8.37
N PHE A 15 23.29 -16.05 7.95
CA PHE A 15 23.10 -16.32 6.53
C PHE A 15 21.85 -15.55 6.09
N LEU A 16 22.05 -14.37 5.53
CA LEU A 16 21.01 -13.68 4.77
C LEU A 16 20.74 -14.52 3.53
N VAL A 17 19.72 -15.37 3.60
CA VAL A 17 19.11 -15.92 2.39
C VAL A 17 18.56 -14.72 1.64
N GLN A 18 19.27 -14.30 0.60
CA GLN A 18 18.80 -13.26 -0.29
C GLN A 18 17.65 -13.85 -1.11
N VAL A 19 16.42 -13.61 -0.66
CA VAL A 19 15.22 -13.94 -1.42
C VAL A 19 15.25 -13.05 -2.66
N THR A 20 15.57 -13.63 -3.80
CA THR A 20 15.59 -12.93 -5.08
C THR A 20 14.18 -13.00 -5.67
N GLY A 21 13.47 -11.87 -5.68
CA GLY A 21 12.15 -11.81 -6.27
C GLY A 21 11.35 -10.60 -5.80
N LEU A 22 10.54 -10.07 -6.70
CA LEU A 22 9.58 -9.02 -6.39
C LEU A 22 8.29 -9.67 -5.87
N HIS A 23 7.81 -9.23 -4.72
CA HIS A 23 6.57 -9.70 -4.09
C HIS A 23 5.62 -8.53 -3.97
N PHE A 24 4.46 -8.60 -4.62
CA PHE A 24 3.49 -7.53 -4.57
C PHE A 24 2.07 -8.07 -4.64
N PHE A 25 1.12 -7.27 -4.14
CA PHE A 25 -0.30 -7.49 -4.42
C PHE A 25 -0.73 -6.63 -5.60
N ALA A 26 -1.66 -7.14 -6.41
CA ALA A 26 -2.41 -6.36 -7.38
C ALA A 26 -3.90 -6.44 -7.00
N VAL A 27 -4.54 -5.29 -6.81
CA VAL A 27 -5.93 -5.21 -6.36
C VAL A 27 -6.65 -4.07 -7.08
N GLY A 28 -7.79 -4.36 -7.67
CA GLY A 28 -8.70 -3.38 -8.28
C GLY A 28 -10.06 -3.44 -7.62
N ASP A 29 -10.95 -2.51 -7.99
CA ASP A 29 -12.37 -2.63 -7.70
C ASP A 29 -12.70 -2.75 -6.20
N TRP A 30 -11.90 -2.07 -5.38
CA TRP A 30 -11.91 -2.28 -3.94
C TRP A 30 -12.65 -1.20 -3.15
N GLY A 31 -13.04 -0.09 -3.80
CA GLY A 31 -13.60 1.10 -3.16
C GLY A 31 -15.00 1.00 -2.58
N CYS A 32 -15.49 -0.19 -2.21
CA CYS A 32 -16.90 -0.41 -1.84
C CYS A 32 -17.27 0.10 -0.44
N ASP A 33 -16.29 0.42 0.42
CA ASP A 33 -16.52 0.76 1.83
C ASP A 33 -17.41 -0.28 2.55
N CYS A 34 -17.13 -1.56 2.28
CA CYS A 34 -17.99 -2.67 2.65
C CYS A 34 -17.21 -3.81 3.34
N ILE A 35 -17.94 -4.72 3.98
CA ILE A 35 -17.33 -5.83 4.74
C ILE A 35 -16.42 -6.73 3.86
N ASN A 36 -16.76 -6.87 2.57
CA ASN A 36 -15.97 -7.67 1.64
C ASN A 36 -14.58 -7.05 1.41
N GLN A 37 -14.49 -5.72 1.28
CA GLN A 37 -13.20 -5.02 1.20
C GLN A 37 -12.38 -5.25 2.47
N GLN A 38 -13.01 -5.18 3.65
CA GLN A 38 -12.32 -5.42 4.92
C GLN A 38 -11.79 -6.86 5.03
N HIS A 39 -12.53 -7.85 4.52
CA HIS A 39 -12.06 -9.24 4.46
C HIS A 39 -10.85 -9.38 3.54
N VAL A 40 -10.87 -8.78 2.34
CA VAL A 40 -9.72 -8.77 1.42
C VAL A 40 -8.52 -8.10 2.07
N ALA A 41 -8.69 -6.93 2.69
CA ALA A 41 -7.62 -6.21 3.37
C ALA A 41 -7.01 -7.02 4.53
N ARG A 42 -7.84 -7.75 5.29
CA ARG A 42 -7.38 -8.66 6.34
C ARG A 42 -6.56 -9.82 5.77
N SER A 43 -7.02 -10.45 4.69
CA SER A 43 -6.29 -11.53 4.02
C SER A 43 -4.96 -11.05 3.44
N MET A 44 -4.94 -9.89 2.78
CA MET A 44 -3.70 -9.25 2.32
C MET A 44 -2.74 -9.00 3.48
N GLY A 45 -3.24 -8.50 4.62
CA GLY A 45 -2.44 -8.28 5.81
C GLY A 45 -1.84 -9.55 6.42
N GLN A 46 -2.61 -10.64 6.46
CA GLN A 46 -2.15 -11.96 6.93
C GLN A 46 -1.08 -12.55 6.00
N LEU A 47 -1.33 -12.53 4.69
CA LEU A 47 -0.39 -13.02 3.68
C LEU A 47 0.90 -12.21 3.68
N GLY A 48 0.81 -10.88 3.71
CA GLY A 48 1.98 -9.99 3.76
C GLY A 48 2.81 -10.15 5.04
N SER A 49 2.20 -10.59 6.14
CA SER A 49 2.92 -10.90 7.38
C SER A 49 3.69 -12.22 7.31
N GLN A 50 3.24 -13.16 6.48
CA GLN A 50 3.91 -14.45 6.25
C GLN A 50 5.00 -14.34 5.17
N ARG A 51 4.75 -13.53 4.15
CA ARG A 51 5.67 -13.26 3.05
C ARG A 51 5.69 -11.76 2.80
N PRO A 52 6.74 -11.04 3.27
CA PRO A 52 6.86 -9.61 3.05
C PRO A 52 6.70 -9.23 1.59
N ILE A 53 5.98 -8.15 1.35
CA ILE A 53 5.76 -7.57 0.03
C ILE A 53 6.53 -6.26 -0.12
N ASP A 54 6.96 -5.97 -1.34
CA ASP A 54 7.70 -4.77 -1.71
C ASP A 54 6.75 -3.59 -1.96
N PHE A 55 5.56 -3.82 -2.51
CA PHE A 55 4.56 -2.80 -2.81
C PHE A 55 3.17 -3.41 -3.11
N VAL A 56 2.19 -2.54 -3.35
CA VAL A 56 0.86 -2.89 -3.87
C VAL A 56 0.60 -2.13 -5.17
N ILE A 57 -0.09 -2.75 -6.13
CA ILE A 57 -0.60 -2.09 -7.33
C ILE A 57 -2.13 -1.94 -7.19
N GLY A 58 -2.61 -0.70 -7.19
CA GLY A 58 -4.03 -0.35 -7.26
C GLY A 58 -4.48 -0.21 -8.72
N LEU A 59 -5.37 -1.09 -9.16
CA LEU A 59 -5.77 -1.20 -10.57
C LEU A 59 -7.00 -0.32 -10.95
N GLY A 60 -7.35 0.65 -10.11
CA GLY A 60 -8.50 1.52 -10.32
C GLY A 60 -9.77 1.11 -9.57
N ASP A 61 -10.78 1.97 -9.68
CA ASP A 61 -12.05 1.90 -8.95
C ASP A 61 -11.85 1.89 -7.43
N HIS A 62 -11.03 2.87 -7.00
CA HIS A 62 -10.63 3.06 -5.61
C HIS A 62 -11.77 3.63 -4.74
N PHE A 63 -12.68 4.41 -5.34
CA PHE A 63 -13.82 4.99 -4.63
C PHE A 63 -15.07 4.92 -5.50
N TYR A 64 -15.95 3.97 -5.18
CA TYR A 64 -17.23 3.83 -5.87
C TYR A 64 -18.20 4.96 -5.55
N GLN A 65 -19.27 5.01 -6.35
CA GLN A 65 -20.34 5.96 -6.18
C GLN A 65 -21.04 5.79 -4.83
N THR A 66 -21.30 6.92 -4.18
CA THR A 66 -22.12 7.02 -2.97
C THR A 66 -23.24 8.03 -3.20
N ARG A 67 -24.10 8.22 -2.19
CA ARG A 67 -25.10 9.31 -2.19
C ARG A 67 -24.49 10.72 -2.25
N PHE A 68 -23.17 10.84 -2.03
CA PHE A 68 -22.45 12.12 -2.01
C PHE A 68 -21.63 12.37 -3.28
N GLY A 69 -21.64 11.45 -4.26
CA GLY A 69 -20.92 11.58 -5.53
C GLY A 69 -20.16 10.32 -5.95
N ASN A 70 -19.61 10.34 -7.16
CA ASN A 70 -18.75 9.31 -7.73
C ASN A 70 -17.27 9.76 -7.69
N GLY A 71 -16.32 8.81 -7.55
CA GLY A 71 -14.91 9.15 -7.31
C GLY A 71 -14.75 10.05 -6.08
N ILE A 72 -13.61 10.71 -5.88
CA ILE A 72 -13.40 11.70 -4.80
C ILE A 72 -13.76 13.13 -5.21
N SER A 73 -14.10 14.00 -4.26
CA SER A 73 -14.42 15.41 -4.53
C SER A 73 -13.20 16.35 -4.42
N THR A 74 -12.35 16.11 -3.43
CA THR A 74 -11.18 16.96 -3.11
C THR A 74 -10.05 16.11 -2.53
N VAL A 75 -8.85 16.70 -2.42
CA VAL A 75 -7.70 16.04 -1.78
C VAL A 75 -7.90 15.83 -0.26
N HIS A 76 -8.91 16.47 0.32
CA HIS A 76 -9.31 16.36 1.72
C HIS A 76 -10.57 15.49 1.91
N ASP A 77 -11.04 14.80 0.87
CA ASP A 77 -12.19 13.91 0.95
C ASP A 77 -11.94 12.83 2.02
N ALA A 78 -12.87 12.70 2.95
CA ALA A 78 -12.73 11.79 4.09
C ALA A 78 -12.61 10.32 3.66
N ARG A 79 -13.06 9.97 2.44
CA ARG A 79 -12.97 8.61 1.92
C ARG A 79 -11.56 8.11 1.72
N PHE A 80 -10.58 8.97 1.46
CA PHE A 80 -9.18 8.52 1.51
C PHE A 80 -8.84 7.90 2.86
N ARG A 81 -9.28 8.54 3.96
CA ARG A 81 -9.08 7.97 5.29
C ARG A 81 -9.94 6.73 5.49
N LEU A 82 -11.24 6.81 5.22
CA LEU A 82 -12.22 5.78 5.57
C LEU A 82 -12.09 4.50 4.74
N THR A 83 -11.84 4.63 3.43
CA THR A 83 -11.88 3.53 2.47
C THR A 83 -10.49 3.04 2.08
N PHE A 84 -9.42 3.83 2.31
CA PHE A 84 -8.04 3.42 2.03
C PHE A 84 -7.20 3.31 3.31
N GLU A 85 -6.94 4.41 4.01
CA GLU A 85 -5.96 4.42 5.12
C GLU A 85 -6.38 3.52 6.29
N SER A 86 -7.65 3.60 6.73
CA SER A 86 -8.13 2.77 7.85
C SER A 86 -8.37 1.32 7.48
N VAL A 87 -8.73 1.03 6.22
CA VAL A 87 -9.02 -0.32 5.75
C VAL A 87 -7.74 -1.12 5.56
N TYR A 88 -6.76 -0.56 4.86
CA TYR A 88 -5.48 -1.23 4.59
C TYR A 88 -4.43 -0.88 5.64
N SER A 89 -4.79 -1.00 6.93
CA SER A 89 -3.98 -0.54 8.07
C SER A 89 -3.01 -1.59 8.65
N SER A 90 -3.01 -2.81 8.12
CA SER A 90 -2.06 -3.85 8.54
C SER A 90 -0.60 -3.38 8.40
N PRO A 91 0.32 -3.70 9.34
CA PRO A 91 1.75 -3.39 9.22
C PRO A 91 2.36 -3.86 7.89
N ALA A 92 1.95 -5.05 7.42
CA ALA A 92 2.45 -5.61 6.16
C ALA A 92 2.02 -4.84 4.91
N LEU A 93 1.03 -3.94 5.02
CA LEU A 93 0.53 -3.11 3.92
C LEU A 93 1.00 -1.65 4.01
N GLN A 94 1.87 -1.33 4.97
CA GLN A 94 2.51 0.00 5.11
C GLN A 94 3.69 0.15 4.12
N THR A 95 3.44 -0.22 2.88
CA THR A 95 4.34 -0.05 1.74
C THR A 95 3.74 0.95 0.73
N ARG A 96 4.45 1.26 -0.35
CA ARG A 96 3.96 2.08 -1.44
C ARG A 96 2.86 1.35 -2.23
N TRP A 97 1.83 2.10 -2.58
CA TRP A 97 0.72 1.72 -3.44
C TRP A 97 0.83 2.50 -4.74
N TYR A 98 1.09 1.76 -5.81
CA TYR A 98 1.20 2.24 -7.18
C TYR A 98 -0.17 2.20 -7.82
N ASN A 99 -0.80 3.37 -7.99
CA ASN A 99 -2.21 3.44 -8.34
C ASN A 99 -2.43 3.99 -9.76
N ILE A 100 -3.46 3.49 -10.42
CA ILE A 100 -4.04 4.02 -11.65
C ILE A 100 -5.55 4.23 -11.49
N LEU A 101 -6.17 5.08 -12.30
CA LEU A 101 -7.60 5.39 -12.15
C LEU A 101 -8.49 4.43 -12.93
N GLY A 102 -9.59 3.99 -12.30
CA GLY A 102 -10.69 3.29 -12.95
C GLY A 102 -11.83 4.23 -13.35
N ASN A 103 -12.88 3.71 -14.00
CA ASN A 103 -13.99 4.52 -14.50
C ASN A 103 -14.78 5.23 -13.39
N HIS A 104 -14.90 4.62 -12.20
CA HIS A 104 -15.56 5.29 -11.08
C HIS A 104 -14.76 6.47 -10.55
N ASP A 105 -13.43 6.36 -10.58
CA ASP A 105 -12.55 7.45 -10.16
C ASP A 105 -12.61 8.64 -11.12
N TRP A 106 -12.70 8.37 -12.43
CA TRP A 106 -12.90 9.38 -13.47
C TRP A 106 -14.22 10.16 -13.32
N GLY A 107 -15.20 9.60 -12.59
CA GLY A 107 -16.45 10.29 -12.28
C GLY A 107 -16.33 11.40 -11.22
N GLY A 108 -15.18 11.56 -10.59
CA GLY A 108 -14.90 12.59 -9.58
C GLY A 108 -13.81 13.58 -9.99
N ASN A 109 -13.17 14.20 -8.99
CA ASN A 109 -12.03 15.09 -9.16
C ASN A 109 -10.73 14.28 -9.27
N VAL A 110 -10.37 13.90 -10.50
CA VAL A 110 -9.16 13.11 -10.76
C VAL A 110 -7.85 13.78 -10.32
N SER A 111 -7.81 15.11 -10.30
CA SER A 111 -6.62 15.87 -9.85
C SER A 111 -6.36 15.70 -8.34
N ALA A 112 -7.40 15.38 -7.56
CA ALA A 112 -7.24 15.12 -6.13
C ALA A 112 -6.49 13.82 -5.85
N TYR A 113 -6.54 12.82 -6.73
CA TYR A 113 -5.75 11.58 -6.58
C TYR A 113 -4.26 11.86 -6.78
N LEU A 114 -3.92 12.71 -7.76
CA LEU A 114 -2.54 13.15 -7.99
C LEU A 114 -2.02 13.95 -6.79
N ALA A 115 -2.83 14.90 -6.32
CA ALA A 115 -2.48 15.73 -5.16
C ALA A 115 -2.36 14.89 -3.86
N TYR A 116 -3.10 13.79 -3.75
CA TYR A 116 -3.03 12.91 -2.57
C TYR A 116 -1.69 12.17 -2.46
N THR A 117 -0.95 12.01 -3.56
CA THR A 117 0.45 11.53 -3.55
C THR A 117 1.35 12.39 -2.65
N GLN A 118 1.05 13.68 -2.50
CA GLN A 118 1.82 14.57 -1.61
C GLN A 118 1.38 14.49 -0.14
N ARG A 119 0.31 13.73 0.16
CA ARG A 119 -0.30 13.66 1.50
C ARG A 119 -0.12 12.32 2.17
N SER A 120 0.02 11.24 1.40
CA SER A 120 0.23 9.89 1.91
C SER A 120 1.49 9.33 1.30
N SER A 121 2.44 8.91 2.15
CA SER A 121 3.66 8.22 1.71
C SER A 121 3.37 6.87 1.05
N ARG A 122 2.18 6.31 1.33
CA ARG A 122 1.69 5.06 0.75
C ARG A 122 1.06 5.29 -0.61
N TRP A 123 0.31 6.37 -0.80
CA TRP A 123 -0.35 6.63 -2.07
C TRP A 123 0.63 7.19 -3.12
N TYR A 124 0.84 6.49 -4.23
CA TYR A 124 1.65 6.98 -5.33
C TYR A 124 0.90 6.91 -6.67
N GLN A 125 0.56 8.09 -7.17
CA GLN A 125 -0.04 8.29 -8.48
C GLN A 125 0.41 9.66 -9.02
N PRO A 126 1.59 9.72 -9.68
CA PRO A 126 2.19 10.99 -10.09
C PRO A 126 1.50 11.63 -11.30
N HIS A 127 0.90 10.83 -12.17
CA HIS A 127 0.15 11.26 -13.36
C HIS A 127 -1.03 10.32 -13.62
N PHE A 128 -1.91 10.69 -14.57
CA PHE A 128 -3.04 9.85 -14.98
C PHE A 128 -2.59 8.58 -15.71
N TYR A 129 -1.46 8.66 -16.41
CA TYR A 129 -0.77 7.56 -17.07
C TYR A 129 0.71 7.73 -16.77
N TRP A 130 1.34 6.67 -16.26
CA TRP A 130 2.74 6.72 -15.83
C TRP A 130 3.33 5.32 -15.84
N GLY A 131 4.67 5.26 -15.82
CA GLY A 131 5.43 4.03 -15.67
C GLY A 131 6.53 4.24 -14.63
N GLU A 132 6.98 3.13 -14.04
CA GLU A 132 7.98 3.12 -12.99
C GLU A 132 8.89 1.92 -13.18
N THR A 133 10.19 2.15 -13.01
CA THR A 133 11.21 1.11 -13.15
C THR A 133 11.79 0.85 -11.78
N LEU A 134 11.55 -0.35 -11.26
CA LEU A 134 12.08 -0.76 -9.96
C LEU A 134 13.46 -1.38 -10.15
N LYS A 135 14.42 -0.95 -9.34
CA LYS A 135 15.70 -1.62 -9.22
C LYS A 135 15.52 -2.77 -8.23
N VAL A 136 15.64 -3.99 -8.75
CA VAL A 136 15.59 -5.25 -7.98
C VAL A 136 16.98 -5.79 -7.75
#